data_AF-A0A921E336-F1
#
_entry.id   AF-A0A921E336-F1
#
_cell.length_a   1.000
_cell.length_b   1.000
_cell.length_c   1.000
_cell.angle_alpha   90.00
_cell.angle_beta   90.00
_cell.angle_gamma   90.00
#
_symmetry.space_group_name_H-M   'P 1'
#
loop_
_entity.id
_entity.type
_entity.pdbx_description
1 polymer ?
#
loop_
_entity_poly.entity_id
_entity_poly.type
_entity_poly.pdbx_seq_one_letter_code
_entity_poly.pdbx_strand_id
1 'polypeptide(L)'
;MQPKGADKPAILVLAPMPSAPASAGNRRRLVATCEALTRGGFAIDLAYYAHEDQIYRRFGQHPPTDGAAMEAAFRNVFLIEARSVIPLKTRSNAFGIDEWCPDEVGDFVAWYVSEFPATGAVLVNYVFLSRVLERVPPGVLTLIDTHDRFAGRQIQYRPFRAEPNFFYTDAAGEAAGLARADVVLAIQAAEARAFRELTDSRVLLLPPHFPEKKPFAVPERVARIGFLGHGNDPNLFSIGRFIRSWREGWTPDRPELVIAGEICRSLPGVEGPGVRLLGYLDRLEDFYAQADLVVAPMLMGSGLKMKVGEALSFGRPVIGTEIGLEGFEPIEPAHRCRDADGVKQAVLAVAGDPEALARLTRASAALYARYAEMALAAEAELIALLRAGSGGSGRGKAVPSAPDPSQAPPHEREKTTVTRGGGLVLTCEISARSLIAADPDHGVLVATERRAGQGRAEVYTPLRRRWFARAEAGGEGSPPDLGALDVALSPEWVRDRTLPPVLRAALARAFARIEADWETEGRIVGCAGERIEIVTLLPGVLASGSHPAAAFLLAGEHAHELRLERVTPLQRRQIETYENRTGRLPAPVPVSLSLRGAVALPPTGGSLLFLTDDGIGRIALPEEASAA
;
A
#
# COMPACT_ATOMS: atom_id res chain seq x y z
N MET A 1 -9.31 -14.66 32.06
CA MET A 1 -8.09 -14.38 31.28
C MET A 1 -7.50 -15.73 30.88
N GLN A 2 -7.82 -16.22 29.67
CA GLN A 2 -7.24 -17.46 29.13
C GLN A 2 -5.95 -17.12 28.36
N PRO A 3 -4.93 -17.99 28.35
CA PRO A 3 -3.66 -17.71 27.69
C PRO A 3 -3.86 -17.59 26.17
N LYS A 4 -3.26 -16.57 25.55
CA LYS A 4 -3.23 -16.39 24.10
C LYS A 4 -2.33 -17.48 23.47
N GLY A 5 -2.91 -18.35 22.65
CA GLY A 5 -2.33 -18.64 21.32
C GLY A 5 -1.61 -19.97 21.05
N ALA A 6 -1.48 -20.92 21.98
CA ALA A 6 -0.59 -22.07 21.75
C ALA A 6 -1.13 -23.22 20.84
N ASP A 7 -2.44 -23.28 20.52
CA ASP A 7 -3.04 -24.47 19.87
C ASP A 7 -3.83 -24.19 18.57
N LYS A 8 -3.70 -22.99 17.98
CA LYS A 8 -4.41 -22.67 16.72
C LYS A 8 -3.59 -23.06 15.49
N PRO A 9 -4.16 -23.78 14.50
CA PRO A 9 -3.48 -24.04 13.23
C PRO A 9 -3.11 -22.71 12.56
N ALA A 10 -1.86 -22.61 12.11
CA ALA A 10 -1.29 -21.40 11.55
C ALA A 10 -1.48 -21.32 10.03
N ILE A 11 -1.78 -20.12 9.54
CA ILE A 11 -1.81 -19.79 8.11
C ILE A 11 -0.85 -18.63 7.86
N LEU A 12 0.10 -18.82 6.95
CA LEU A 12 0.87 -17.72 6.39
C LEU A 12 0.06 -17.04 5.29
N VAL A 13 -0.14 -15.74 5.39
CA VAL A 13 -0.74 -14.92 4.34
C VAL A 13 0.34 -14.03 3.74
N LEU A 14 0.66 -14.25 2.47
CA LEU A 14 1.59 -13.41 1.71
C LEU A 14 0.81 -12.39 0.88
N ALA A 15 1.13 -11.11 1.02
CA ALA A 15 0.43 -10.04 0.33
C ALA A 15 1.38 -8.95 -0.21
N PRO A 16 1.20 -8.47 -1.46
CA PRO A 16 1.93 -7.33 -2.02
C PRO A 16 1.39 -5.96 -1.58
N MET A 17 0.35 -5.94 -0.74
CA MET A 17 -0.32 -4.76 -0.21
C MET A 17 -0.37 -4.81 1.32
N PRO A 18 -0.32 -3.65 2.01
CA PRO A 18 -0.45 -3.64 3.46
C PRO A 18 -1.90 -3.95 3.85
N SER A 19 -2.10 -4.54 5.03
CA SER A 19 -3.44 -4.76 5.59
C SER A 19 -4.00 -3.49 6.26
N ALA A 20 -3.14 -2.54 6.63
CA ALA A 20 -3.55 -1.30 7.28
C ALA A 20 -2.87 -0.07 6.64
N PRO A 21 -3.61 1.03 6.41
CA PRO A 21 -5.06 1.16 6.53
C PRO A 21 -5.78 0.42 5.40
N ALA A 22 -6.97 -0.11 5.71
CA ALA A 22 -7.85 -0.79 4.75
C ALA A 22 -8.64 0.21 3.88
N SER A 23 -7.92 1.12 3.20
CA SER A 23 -8.46 2.23 2.42
C SER A 23 -8.69 1.93 0.94
N ALA A 24 -8.21 0.79 0.45
CA ALA A 24 -8.36 0.32 -0.93
C ALA A 24 -9.04 -1.06 -0.99
N GLY A 25 -9.68 -1.37 -2.13
CA GLY A 25 -10.50 -2.59 -2.27
C GLY A 25 -9.71 -3.89 -2.07
N ASN A 26 -8.48 -3.95 -2.58
CA ASN A 26 -7.56 -5.08 -2.39
C ASN A 26 -7.15 -5.26 -0.92
N ARG A 27 -6.85 -4.16 -0.20
CA ARG A 27 -6.53 -4.17 1.23
C ARG A 27 -7.73 -4.58 2.07
N ARG A 28 -8.94 -4.11 1.73
CA ARG A 28 -10.19 -4.54 2.38
C ARG A 28 -10.46 -6.02 2.18
N ARG A 29 -10.21 -6.56 0.98
CA ARG A 29 -10.32 -8.00 0.71
C ARG A 29 -9.33 -8.82 1.55
N LEU A 30 -8.07 -8.37 1.62
CA LEU A 30 -7.06 -9.01 2.47
C LEU A 30 -7.52 -9.07 3.93
N VAL A 31 -7.93 -7.93 4.50
CA VAL A 31 -8.42 -7.86 5.88
C VAL A 31 -9.64 -8.73 6.10
N ALA A 32 -10.67 -8.63 5.25
CA ALA A 32 -11.90 -9.42 5.38
C ALA A 32 -11.64 -10.93 5.34
N THR A 33 -10.73 -11.37 4.48
CA THR A 33 -10.33 -12.78 4.38
C THR A 33 -9.58 -13.23 5.63
N CYS A 34 -8.61 -12.45 6.10
CA CYS A 34 -7.87 -12.77 7.33
C CYS A 34 -8.77 -12.79 8.57
N GLU A 35 -9.72 -11.87 8.68
CA GLU A 35 -10.72 -11.85 9.76
C GLU A 35 -11.63 -13.09 9.71
N ALA A 36 -12.07 -13.50 8.52
CA ALA A 36 -12.84 -14.72 8.33
C ALA A 36 -12.08 -15.96 8.80
N LEU A 37 -10.82 -16.10 8.41
CA LEU A 37 -9.96 -17.20 8.86
C LEU A 37 -9.72 -17.15 10.38
N THR A 38 -9.56 -15.95 10.95
CA THR A 38 -9.42 -15.77 12.39
C THR A 38 -10.69 -16.20 13.14
N ARG A 39 -11.89 -15.85 12.64
CA ARG A 39 -13.18 -16.36 13.15
C ARG A 39 -13.31 -17.88 12.98
N GLY A 40 -12.73 -18.42 11.91
CA GLY A 40 -12.60 -19.85 11.65
C GLY A 40 -11.70 -20.61 12.63
N GLY A 41 -10.96 -19.90 13.50
CA GLY A 41 -10.11 -20.48 14.54
C GLY A 41 -8.64 -20.60 14.17
N PHE A 42 -8.22 -20.06 13.03
CA PHE A 42 -6.82 -20.06 12.58
C PHE A 42 -6.02 -18.92 13.23
N ALA A 43 -4.73 -19.13 13.42
CA ALA A 43 -3.78 -18.05 13.72
C ALA A 43 -3.17 -17.55 12.40
N ILE A 44 -3.18 -16.24 12.19
CA ILE A 44 -2.74 -15.64 10.92
C ILE A 44 -1.42 -14.90 11.11
N ASP A 45 -0.43 -15.30 10.33
CA ASP A 45 0.83 -14.59 10.17
C ASP A 45 0.84 -13.89 8.83
N LEU A 46 1.15 -12.60 8.82
CA LEU A 46 1.16 -11.77 7.61
C LEU A 46 2.60 -11.57 7.14
N ALA A 47 2.90 -11.99 5.92
CA ALA A 47 4.08 -11.57 5.18
C ALA A 47 3.70 -10.46 4.20
N TYR A 48 4.07 -9.24 4.55
CA TYR A 48 3.87 -8.07 3.70
C TYR A 48 5.09 -7.88 2.80
N TYR A 49 4.93 -8.16 1.51
CA TYR A 49 5.86 -7.75 0.47
C TYR A 49 5.56 -6.31 0.08
N ALA A 50 6.49 -5.40 0.35
CA ALA A 50 6.35 -3.94 0.18
C ALA A 50 6.33 -3.46 -1.28
N HIS A 51 5.58 -4.18 -2.11
CA HIS A 51 5.37 -3.94 -3.53
C HIS A 51 4.57 -2.66 -3.73
N GLU A 52 3.40 -2.55 -3.10
CA GLU A 52 2.55 -1.36 -3.23
C GLU A 52 3.26 -0.10 -2.73
N ASP A 53 4.00 -0.20 -1.61
CA ASP A 53 4.85 0.89 -1.15
C ASP A 53 5.84 1.38 -2.23
N GLN A 54 6.48 0.46 -2.95
CA GLN A 54 7.39 0.83 -4.04
C GLN A 54 6.65 1.60 -5.15
N ILE A 55 5.39 1.25 -5.44
CA ILE A 55 4.58 1.95 -6.44
C ILE A 55 4.28 3.39 -5.98
N TYR A 56 3.78 3.58 -4.75
CA TYR A 56 3.53 4.92 -4.19
C TYR A 56 4.78 5.80 -4.30
N ARG A 57 5.93 5.26 -3.88
CA ARG A 57 7.24 5.92 -3.94
C ARG A 57 7.63 6.35 -5.35
N ARG A 58 7.43 5.49 -6.36
CA ARG A 58 7.72 5.83 -7.78
C ARG A 58 6.92 7.00 -8.31
N PHE A 59 5.74 7.26 -7.73
CA PHE A 59 4.91 8.42 -8.06
C PHE A 59 5.10 9.59 -7.10
N GLY A 60 6.16 9.56 -6.27
CA GLY A 60 6.49 10.62 -5.33
C GLY A 60 5.52 10.71 -4.15
N GLN A 61 4.83 9.62 -3.83
CA GLN A 61 3.86 9.57 -2.74
C GLN A 61 4.38 8.74 -1.58
N HIS A 62 4.03 9.14 -0.36
CA HIS A 62 4.27 8.31 0.82
C HIS A 62 3.31 7.11 0.81
N PRO A 63 3.82 5.87 0.99
CA PRO A 63 2.95 4.71 1.17
C PRO A 63 2.03 4.88 2.38
N PRO A 64 0.74 4.54 2.33
CA PRO A 64 -0.14 4.73 3.47
C PRO A 64 0.10 3.76 4.63
N THR A 65 1.08 2.86 4.54
CA THR A 65 1.27 1.68 5.38
C THR A 65 1.37 2.02 6.87
N ASP A 66 0.48 1.42 7.66
CA ASP A 66 0.45 1.55 9.12
C ASP A 66 0.93 0.24 9.77
N GLY A 67 2.25 0.12 9.98
CA GLY A 67 2.87 -1.08 10.52
C GLY A 67 2.36 -1.46 11.91
N ALA A 68 2.12 -0.49 12.78
CA ALA A 68 1.64 -0.71 14.14
C ALA A 68 0.23 -1.32 14.15
N ALA A 69 -0.67 -0.83 13.29
CA ALA A 69 -1.99 -1.41 13.13
C ALA A 69 -1.94 -2.84 12.57
N MET A 70 -0.97 -3.15 11.67
CA MET A 70 -0.77 -4.54 11.22
C MET A 70 -0.27 -5.42 12.38
N GLU A 71 0.74 -4.99 13.14
CA GLU A 71 1.26 -5.77 14.28
C GLU A 71 0.18 -6.04 15.35
N ALA A 72 -0.77 -5.12 15.53
CA ALA A 72 -1.90 -5.32 16.42
C ALA A 72 -2.93 -6.34 15.90
N ALA A 73 -3.05 -6.50 14.58
CA ALA A 73 -4.08 -7.30 13.93
C ALA A 73 -3.69 -8.77 13.69
N PHE A 74 -2.40 -9.07 13.55
CA PHE A 74 -1.90 -10.40 13.20
C PHE A 74 -1.09 -11.02 14.35
N ARG A 75 -0.91 -12.35 14.32
CA ARG A 75 -0.05 -13.02 15.32
C ARG A 75 1.40 -12.64 15.12
N ASN A 76 1.89 -12.72 13.88
CA ASN A 76 3.19 -12.21 13.46
C ASN A 76 3.02 -11.38 12.19
N VAL A 77 3.84 -10.33 12.04
CA VAL A 77 3.93 -9.56 10.79
C VAL A 77 5.40 -9.52 10.34
N PHE A 78 5.64 -9.83 9.08
CA PHE A 78 6.95 -9.81 8.45
C PHE A 78 6.96 -8.81 7.30
N LEU A 79 8.00 -7.96 7.25
CA LEU A 79 8.23 -7.03 6.15
C LEU A 79 9.28 -7.60 5.19
N ILE A 80 8.87 -7.80 3.93
CA ILE A 80 9.75 -8.16 2.82
C ILE A 80 9.92 -6.92 1.94
N GLU A 81 11.09 -6.30 2.00
CA GLU A 81 11.39 -5.11 1.19
C GLU A 81 11.58 -5.47 -0.28
N ALA A 82 11.00 -4.67 -1.18
CA ALA A 82 11.23 -4.80 -2.62
C ALA A 82 12.62 -4.28 -3.01
N ARG A 83 13.54 -5.19 -3.34
CA ARG A 83 14.93 -4.86 -3.69
C ARG A 83 15.14 -4.59 -5.17
N SER A 84 14.27 -5.12 -6.00
CA SER A 84 14.28 -4.87 -7.43
C SER A 84 13.15 -3.92 -7.80
N VAL A 85 13.35 -3.11 -8.86
CA VAL A 85 12.30 -2.25 -9.40
C VAL A 85 11.24 -3.14 -10.02
N ILE A 86 10.02 -3.05 -9.53
CA ILE A 86 8.87 -3.71 -10.12
C ILE A 86 8.56 -3.02 -11.46
N PRO A 87 8.55 -3.76 -12.58
CA PRO A 87 8.28 -3.18 -13.89
C PRO A 87 6.79 -2.84 -14.04
N LEU A 88 6.46 -1.55 -14.10
CA LEU A 88 5.08 -1.09 -14.33
C LEU A 88 4.66 -1.16 -15.81
N LYS A 89 5.61 -1.40 -16.71
CA LYS A 89 5.38 -1.59 -18.15
C LYS A 89 6.28 -2.70 -18.69
N THR A 90 5.82 -3.35 -19.75
CA THR A 90 6.59 -4.35 -20.49
C THR A 90 6.70 -3.93 -21.96
N ARG A 91 7.78 -4.35 -22.63
CA ARG A 91 7.93 -4.20 -24.09
C ARG A 91 7.25 -5.33 -24.87
N SER A 92 6.79 -6.34 -24.16
CA SER A 92 6.03 -7.48 -24.70
C SER A 92 4.53 -7.17 -24.74
N ASN A 93 3.73 -8.06 -25.33
CA ASN A 93 2.27 -7.93 -25.36
C ASN A 93 1.61 -8.13 -23.98
N ALA A 94 2.33 -8.72 -23.02
CA ALA A 94 1.90 -9.09 -21.68
C ALA A 94 3.13 -9.34 -20.80
N PHE A 95 2.98 -9.20 -19.47
CA PHE A 95 4.03 -9.57 -18.53
C PHE A 95 4.16 -11.10 -18.43
N GLY A 96 5.38 -11.57 -18.20
CA GLY A 96 5.58 -12.95 -17.75
C GLY A 96 4.94 -13.16 -16.38
N ILE A 97 4.40 -14.34 -16.11
CA ILE A 97 3.66 -14.60 -14.87
C ILE A 97 4.50 -14.33 -13.59
N ASP A 98 5.82 -14.54 -13.68
CA ASP A 98 6.74 -14.42 -12.56
C ASP A 98 7.46 -13.07 -12.49
N GLU A 99 7.21 -12.17 -13.43
CA GLU A 99 7.96 -10.92 -13.58
C GLU A 99 7.78 -9.96 -12.37
N TRP A 100 6.71 -10.14 -11.60
CA TRP A 100 6.41 -9.38 -10.38
C TRP A 100 6.65 -10.19 -9.08
N CYS A 101 7.22 -11.39 -9.18
CA CYS A 101 7.57 -12.23 -8.03
C CYS A 101 9.10 -12.34 -7.92
N PRO A 102 9.79 -11.48 -7.15
CA PRO A 102 11.24 -11.57 -7.05
C PRO A 102 11.67 -12.73 -6.12
N ASP A 103 12.92 -13.18 -6.26
CA ASP A 103 13.42 -14.39 -5.57
C ASP A 103 13.37 -14.26 -4.04
N GLU A 104 13.59 -13.04 -3.49
CA GLU A 104 13.59 -12.80 -2.04
C GLU A 104 12.27 -13.16 -1.34
N VAL A 105 11.14 -13.12 -2.06
CA VAL A 105 9.84 -13.49 -1.52
C VAL A 105 9.73 -15.01 -1.40
N GLY A 106 10.26 -15.75 -2.39
CA GLY A 106 10.33 -17.21 -2.33
C GLY A 106 11.28 -17.69 -1.23
N ASP A 107 12.44 -17.04 -1.09
CA ASP A 107 13.41 -17.36 -0.04
C ASP A 107 12.82 -17.11 1.36
N PHE A 108 12.03 -16.04 1.53
CA PHE A 108 11.28 -15.80 2.76
C PHE A 108 10.31 -16.94 3.07
N VAL A 109 9.50 -17.37 2.08
CA VAL A 109 8.51 -18.43 2.30
C VAL A 109 9.19 -19.73 2.70
N ALA A 110 10.30 -20.09 2.02
CA ALA A 110 11.10 -21.27 2.37
C ALA A 110 11.64 -21.22 3.81
N TRP A 111 12.16 -20.06 4.22
CA TRP A 111 12.61 -19.84 5.60
C TRP A 111 11.44 -19.95 6.59
N TYR A 112 10.34 -19.25 6.34
CA TYR A 112 9.20 -19.19 7.25
C TYR A 112 8.62 -20.59 7.52
N VAL A 113 8.37 -21.40 6.48
CA VAL A 113 7.79 -22.75 6.67
C VAL A 113 8.74 -23.69 7.41
N SER A 114 10.07 -23.44 7.36
CA SER A 114 11.05 -24.18 8.14
C SER A 114 11.06 -23.79 9.62
N GLU A 115 10.88 -22.50 9.93
CA GLU A 115 10.85 -21.98 11.31
C GLU A 115 9.51 -22.21 12.01
N PHE A 116 8.42 -22.24 11.24
CA PHE A 116 7.05 -22.38 11.74
C PHE A 116 6.42 -23.69 11.23
N PRO A 117 6.88 -24.87 11.68
CA PRO A 117 6.44 -26.18 11.17
C PRO A 117 4.97 -26.50 11.47
N ALA A 118 4.32 -25.72 12.35
CA ALA A 118 2.87 -25.81 12.61
C ALA A 118 2.01 -25.09 11.56
N THR A 119 2.62 -24.50 10.53
CA THR A 119 1.90 -23.86 9.41
C THR A 119 1.19 -24.90 8.58
N GLY A 120 -0.15 -24.87 8.61
CA GLY A 120 -1.00 -25.80 7.85
C GLY A 120 -1.33 -25.32 6.44
N ALA A 121 -1.21 -24.01 6.18
CA ALA A 121 -1.48 -23.45 4.87
C ALA A 121 -0.68 -22.17 4.57
N VAL A 122 -0.41 -21.93 3.29
CA VAL A 122 0.14 -20.68 2.74
C VAL A 122 -0.87 -20.11 1.75
N LEU A 123 -1.37 -18.91 2.04
CA LEU A 123 -2.29 -18.15 1.20
C LEU A 123 -1.53 -17.00 0.53
N VAL A 124 -1.42 -17.03 -0.80
CA VAL A 124 -0.76 -16.01 -1.60
C VAL A 124 -1.80 -15.10 -2.24
N ASN A 125 -1.66 -13.79 -2.06
CA ASN A 125 -2.51 -12.81 -2.73
C ASN A 125 -1.92 -12.44 -4.08
N TYR A 126 -2.75 -12.51 -5.11
CA TYR A 126 -2.46 -12.34 -6.53
C TYR A 126 -1.65 -13.46 -7.18
N VAL A 127 -2.07 -13.86 -8.38
CA VAL A 127 -1.44 -14.93 -9.16
C VAL A 127 0.00 -14.60 -9.57
N PHE A 128 0.36 -13.31 -9.68
CA PHE A 128 1.72 -12.91 -10.05
C PHE A 128 2.76 -13.18 -8.97
N LEU A 129 2.36 -13.53 -7.74
CA LEU A 129 3.25 -14.04 -6.69
C LEU A 129 3.25 -15.57 -6.59
N SER A 130 2.54 -16.29 -7.45
CA SER A 130 2.33 -17.75 -7.35
C SER A 130 3.61 -18.57 -7.33
N ARG A 131 4.71 -18.10 -7.93
CA ARG A 131 6.01 -18.81 -7.94
C ARG A 131 6.52 -19.15 -6.55
N VAL A 132 6.17 -18.37 -5.53
CA VAL A 132 6.56 -18.67 -4.14
C VAL A 132 6.01 -20.00 -3.64
N LEU A 133 4.91 -20.50 -4.21
CA LEU A 133 4.30 -21.77 -3.81
C LEU A 133 5.19 -22.97 -4.16
N GLU A 134 6.07 -22.83 -5.15
CA GLU A 134 7.08 -23.85 -5.47
C GLU A 134 8.11 -24.05 -4.33
N ARG A 135 8.18 -23.10 -3.39
CA ARG A 135 9.03 -23.17 -2.20
C ARG A 135 8.33 -23.74 -0.97
N VAL A 136 7.02 -24.02 -1.07
CA VAL A 136 6.23 -24.59 0.02
C VAL A 136 6.41 -26.11 0.03
N PRO A 137 6.80 -26.73 1.17
CA PRO A 137 7.02 -28.17 1.22
C PRO A 137 5.69 -28.95 1.11
N PRO A 138 5.75 -30.20 0.64
CA PRO A 138 4.57 -31.08 0.64
C PRO A 138 3.95 -31.20 2.04
N GLY A 139 2.63 -31.23 2.11
CA GLY A 139 1.87 -31.34 3.35
C GLY A 139 1.39 -30.00 3.94
N VAL A 140 1.84 -28.88 3.39
CA VAL A 140 1.28 -27.55 3.65
C VAL A 140 0.35 -27.19 2.51
N LEU A 141 -0.91 -26.86 2.81
CA LEU A 141 -1.90 -26.51 1.78
C LEU A 141 -1.56 -25.17 1.13
N THR A 142 -1.57 -25.12 -0.19
CA THR A 142 -1.27 -23.91 -0.97
C THR A 142 -2.53 -23.29 -1.56
N LEU A 143 -2.72 -21.98 -1.34
CA LEU A 143 -3.88 -21.24 -1.81
C LEU A 143 -3.46 -19.98 -2.55
N ILE A 144 -4.21 -19.62 -3.59
CA ILE A 144 -4.13 -18.30 -4.24
C ILE A 144 -5.45 -17.57 -4.04
N ASP A 145 -5.40 -16.39 -3.43
CA ASP A 145 -6.45 -15.38 -3.57
C ASP A 145 -6.18 -14.58 -4.84
N THR A 146 -7.04 -14.71 -5.87
CA THR A 146 -6.73 -14.17 -7.20
C THR A 146 -6.83 -12.66 -7.28
N HIS A 147 -7.70 -12.03 -6.47
CA HIS A 147 -8.10 -10.61 -6.50
C HIS A 147 -8.74 -10.09 -7.80
N ASP A 148 -8.21 -10.51 -8.95
CA ASP A 148 -8.62 -10.13 -10.30
C ASP A 148 -8.34 -11.30 -11.25
N ARG A 149 -8.96 -11.28 -12.42
CA ARG A 149 -8.50 -12.01 -13.61
C ARG A 149 -7.54 -11.15 -14.43
N PHE A 150 -6.32 -11.64 -14.67
CA PHE A 150 -5.24 -10.92 -15.33
C PHE A 150 -5.08 -11.25 -16.81
N ALA A 151 -5.52 -12.43 -17.27
CA ALA A 151 -5.42 -12.81 -18.68
C ALA A 151 -6.22 -11.85 -19.57
N GLY A 152 -5.54 -11.23 -20.54
CA GLY A 152 -6.21 -10.39 -21.53
C GLY A 152 -6.75 -9.05 -20.98
N ARG A 153 -6.34 -8.64 -19.77
CA ARG A 153 -6.72 -7.35 -19.17
C ARG A 153 -6.42 -6.17 -20.09
N GLN A 154 -5.30 -6.21 -20.82
CA GLN A 154 -4.90 -5.22 -21.81
C GLN A 154 -5.89 -5.03 -22.96
N ILE A 155 -6.71 -6.03 -23.27
CA ILE A 155 -7.74 -5.94 -24.32
C ILE A 155 -8.82 -4.92 -23.93
N GLN A 156 -9.15 -4.81 -22.65
CA GLN A 156 -10.13 -3.85 -22.13
C GLN A 156 -9.68 -2.39 -22.30
N TYR A 157 -8.37 -2.14 -22.40
CA TYR A 157 -7.79 -0.80 -22.53
C TYR A 157 -7.63 -0.38 -24.00
N ARG A 158 -7.63 -1.33 -24.95
CA ARG A 158 -7.43 -1.07 -26.40
C ARG A 158 -8.42 -0.05 -26.98
N PRO A 159 -9.75 -0.10 -26.71
CA PRO A 159 -10.69 0.89 -27.25
C PRO A 159 -10.37 2.33 -26.83
N PHE A 160 -9.61 2.49 -25.75
CA PHE A 160 -9.24 3.78 -25.17
C PHE A 160 -7.82 4.23 -25.52
N ARG A 161 -7.08 3.46 -26.35
CA ARG A 161 -5.66 3.71 -26.68
C ARG A 161 -4.79 3.89 -25.43
N ALA A 162 -5.09 3.11 -24.39
CA ALA A 162 -4.37 3.09 -23.12
C ALA A 162 -3.74 1.71 -22.87
N GLU A 163 -2.78 1.67 -21.95
CA GLU A 163 -2.22 0.44 -21.40
C GLU A 163 -2.69 0.27 -19.94
N PRO A 164 -2.82 -0.97 -19.43
CA PRO A 164 -3.06 -1.17 -18.01
C PRO A 164 -1.90 -0.61 -17.18
N ASN A 165 -2.21 0.13 -16.12
CA ASN A 165 -1.22 0.63 -15.14
C ASN A 165 -0.91 -0.38 -14.02
N PHE A 166 -1.43 -1.61 -14.11
CA PHE A 166 -1.22 -2.69 -13.15
C PHE A 166 -0.93 -4.00 -13.90
N PHE A 167 -0.57 -5.07 -13.20
CA PHE A 167 -0.20 -6.36 -13.80
C PHE A 167 -1.23 -6.87 -14.81
N TYR A 168 -0.75 -7.51 -15.87
CA TYR A 168 -1.55 -8.23 -16.86
C TYR A 168 -0.69 -9.29 -17.53
N THR A 169 -1.26 -10.46 -17.79
CA THR A 169 -0.56 -11.57 -18.44
C THR A 169 -1.42 -12.17 -19.56
N ASP A 170 -0.94 -13.21 -20.22
CA ASP A 170 -1.73 -14.00 -21.16
C ASP A 170 -2.41 -15.20 -20.47
N ALA A 171 -3.29 -15.90 -21.19
CA ALA A 171 -4.04 -17.01 -20.61
C ALA A 171 -3.13 -18.17 -20.19
N ALA A 172 -2.02 -18.40 -20.91
CA ALA A 172 -1.07 -19.46 -20.60
C ALA A 172 -0.28 -19.15 -19.32
N GLY A 173 0.15 -17.90 -19.16
CA GLY A 173 0.82 -17.41 -17.95
C GLY A 173 -0.10 -17.45 -16.74
N GLU A 174 -1.34 -16.98 -16.86
CA GLU A 174 -2.31 -17.06 -15.75
C GLU A 174 -2.62 -18.53 -15.38
N ALA A 175 -2.85 -19.41 -16.36
CA ALA A 175 -3.04 -20.83 -16.12
C ALA A 175 -1.84 -21.47 -15.39
N ALA A 176 -0.61 -21.19 -15.84
CA ALA A 176 0.61 -21.69 -15.21
C ALA A 176 0.75 -21.21 -13.76
N GLY A 177 0.42 -19.94 -13.48
CA GLY A 177 0.45 -19.42 -12.11
C GLY A 177 -0.61 -20.04 -11.21
N LEU A 178 -1.84 -20.21 -11.71
CA LEU A 178 -2.94 -20.83 -10.97
C LEU A 178 -2.67 -22.32 -10.66
N ALA A 179 -2.03 -23.04 -11.59
CA ALA A 179 -1.69 -24.46 -11.45
C ALA A 179 -0.68 -24.75 -10.32
N ARG A 180 -0.01 -23.73 -9.76
CA ARG A 180 0.92 -23.88 -8.63
C ARG A 180 0.24 -24.05 -7.27
N ALA A 181 -1.08 -23.85 -7.19
CA ALA A 181 -1.83 -23.94 -5.95
C ALA A 181 -2.74 -25.17 -5.90
N ASP A 182 -2.96 -25.70 -4.70
CA ASP A 182 -3.98 -26.72 -4.45
C ASP A 182 -5.39 -26.13 -4.61
N VAL A 183 -5.56 -24.88 -4.17
CA VAL A 183 -6.84 -24.16 -4.19
C VAL A 183 -6.67 -22.75 -4.76
N VAL A 184 -7.52 -22.36 -5.71
CA VAL A 184 -7.64 -20.95 -6.15
C VAL A 184 -8.98 -20.37 -5.69
N LEU A 185 -8.93 -19.18 -5.11
CA LEU A 185 -10.06 -18.46 -4.55
C LEU A 185 -10.46 -17.35 -5.52
N ALA A 186 -11.55 -17.56 -6.24
CA ALA A 186 -12.14 -16.59 -7.14
C ALA A 186 -13.08 -15.63 -6.39
N ILE A 187 -13.17 -14.37 -6.80
CA ILE A 187 -14.09 -13.41 -6.14
C ILE A 187 -15.51 -13.59 -6.66
N GLN A 188 -15.65 -13.68 -7.98
CA GLN A 188 -16.94 -13.67 -8.66
C GLN A 188 -17.25 -15.03 -9.30
N ALA A 189 -18.53 -15.38 -9.39
CA ALA A 189 -18.94 -16.65 -10.01
C ALA A 189 -18.53 -16.75 -11.49
N ALA A 190 -18.49 -15.64 -12.22
CA ALA A 190 -18.00 -15.60 -13.59
C ALA A 190 -16.49 -15.90 -13.67
N GLU A 191 -15.69 -15.31 -12.79
CA GLU A 191 -14.25 -15.60 -12.68
C GLU A 191 -14.00 -17.05 -12.26
N ALA A 192 -14.76 -17.57 -11.30
CA ALA A 192 -14.66 -18.96 -10.87
C ALA A 192 -14.88 -19.94 -12.02
N ARG A 193 -15.84 -19.67 -12.92
CA ARG A 193 -16.05 -20.48 -14.13
C ARG A 193 -14.86 -20.38 -15.08
N ALA A 194 -14.37 -19.17 -15.36
CA ALA A 194 -13.22 -18.97 -16.23
C ALA A 194 -11.96 -19.66 -15.69
N PHE A 195 -11.70 -19.60 -14.37
CA PHE A 195 -10.54 -20.26 -13.78
C PHE A 195 -10.63 -21.79 -13.82
N ARG A 196 -11.83 -22.37 -13.69
CA ARG A 196 -12.02 -23.84 -13.86
C ARG A 196 -11.72 -24.33 -15.27
N GLU A 197 -11.79 -23.45 -16.27
CA GLU A 197 -11.39 -23.75 -17.63
C GLU A 197 -9.88 -23.58 -17.85
N LEU A 198 -9.20 -22.84 -16.98
CA LEU A 198 -7.77 -22.50 -17.10
C LEU A 198 -6.84 -23.40 -16.26
N THR A 199 -7.33 -24.02 -15.19
CA THR A 199 -6.51 -24.86 -14.29
C THR A 199 -7.28 -26.08 -13.77
N ASP A 200 -6.54 -27.16 -13.50
CA ASP A 200 -7.03 -28.35 -12.80
C ASP A 200 -7.08 -28.16 -11.27
N SER A 201 -6.47 -27.09 -10.74
CA SER A 201 -6.52 -26.74 -9.31
C SER A 201 -7.97 -26.55 -8.85
N ARG A 202 -8.26 -26.84 -7.58
CA ARG A 202 -9.61 -26.69 -7.03
C ARG A 202 -9.99 -25.21 -6.98
N VAL A 203 -11.00 -24.79 -7.74
CA VAL A 203 -11.49 -23.41 -7.72
C VAL A 203 -12.69 -23.24 -6.78
N LEU A 204 -12.48 -22.49 -5.70
CA LEU A 204 -13.54 -22.05 -4.79
C LEU A 204 -13.97 -20.62 -5.08
N LEU A 205 -15.27 -20.35 -4.90
CA LEU A 205 -15.79 -19.00 -4.87
C LEU A 205 -15.62 -18.44 -3.46
N LEU A 206 -15.04 -17.25 -3.32
CA LEU A 206 -14.89 -16.52 -2.07
C LEU A 206 -15.16 -15.02 -2.31
N PRO A 207 -16.44 -14.62 -2.34
CA PRO A 207 -16.81 -13.21 -2.39
C PRO A 207 -16.60 -12.59 -1.00
N PRO A 208 -16.16 -11.33 -0.90
CA PRO A 208 -15.97 -10.66 0.38
C PRO A 208 -17.28 -10.54 1.15
N HIS A 209 -17.26 -10.90 2.43
CA HIS A 209 -18.38 -10.68 3.34
C HIS A 209 -18.39 -9.21 3.80
N PHE A 210 -19.53 -8.55 3.65
CA PHE A 210 -19.76 -7.21 4.20
C PHE A 210 -20.54 -7.36 5.52
N PRO A 211 -19.92 -7.11 6.69
CA PRO A 211 -20.51 -7.45 7.98
C PRO A 211 -21.64 -6.50 8.42
N GLU A 212 -21.67 -5.29 7.88
CA GLU A 212 -22.72 -4.31 8.18
C GLU A 212 -24.08 -4.81 7.70
N LYS A 213 -25.11 -4.62 8.52
CA LYS A 213 -26.49 -5.03 8.21
C LYS A 213 -27.45 -3.93 8.62
N LYS A 214 -27.25 -2.72 8.07
CA LYS A 214 -28.19 -1.63 8.29
C LYS A 214 -29.50 -1.94 7.58
N PRO A 215 -30.66 -1.63 8.19
CA PRO A 215 -31.93 -1.86 7.54
C PRO A 215 -32.05 -0.99 6.29
N PHE A 216 -32.61 -1.57 5.22
CA PHE A 216 -33.01 -0.80 4.06
C PHE A 216 -34.26 0.01 4.41
N ALA A 217 -34.16 1.33 4.30
CA ALA A 217 -35.28 2.25 4.40
C ALA A 217 -35.42 3.00 3.08
N VAL A 218 -36.65 3.10 2.56
CA VAL A 218 -36.92 3.91 1.37
C VAL A 218 -36.67 5.38 1.74
N PRO A 219 -35.75 6.09 1.08
CA PRO A 219 -35.55 7.50 1.34
C PRO A 219 -36.83 8.29 1.05
N GLU A 220 -37.14 9.30 1.85
CA GLU A 220 -38.31 10.18 1.61
C GLU A 220 -38.16 10.95 0.28
N ARG A 221 -36.92 11.31 -0.05
CA ARG A 221 -36.51 11.92 -1.32
C ARG A 221 -35.05 11.58 -1.61
N VAL A 222 -34.65 11.66 -2.87
CA VAL A 222 -33.24 11.57 -3.27
C VAL A 222 -32.66 12.98 -3.31
N ALA A 223 -32.04 13.44 -2.23
CA ALA A 223 -31.36 14.72 -2.19
C ALA A 223 -29.88 14.61 -2.57
N ARG A 224 -29.25 13.47 -2.25
CA ARG A 224 -27.82 13.24 -2.49
C ARG A 224 -27.57 11.84 -3.02
N ILE A 225 -26.79 11.75 -4.09
CA ILE A 225 -26.25 10.49 -4.61
C ILE A 225 -24.77 10.38 -4.27
N GLY A 226 -24.33 9.21 -3.83
CA GLY A 226 -22.96 8.97 -3.36
C GLY A 226 -22.10 8.21 -4.36
N PHE A 227 -20.82 8.56 -4.45
CA PHE A 227 -19.76 7.72 -5.02
C PHE A 227 -18.56 7.65 -4.07
N LEU A 228 -18.16 6.45 -3.68
CA LEU A 228 -16.97 6.19 -2.87
C LEU A 228 -15.89 5.51 -3.72
N GLY A 229 -14.64 6.00 -3.69
CA GLY A 229 -13.59 5.39 -4.49
C GLY A 229 -12.15 5.75 -4.11
N HIS A 230 -11.23 4.92 -4.61
CA HIS A 230 -9.79 5.17 -4.62
C HIS A 230 -9.34 5.64 -6.02
N GLY A 231 -8.22 6.35 -6.11
CA GLY A 231 -7.70 7.04 -7.29
C GLY A 231 -7.08 6.17 -8.39
N ASN A 232 -7.65 5.01 -8.72
CA ASN A 232 -7.18 4.16 -9.82
C ASN A 232 -7.86 4.48 -11.16
N ASP A 233 -7.26 4.06 -12.28
CA ASP A 233 -7.74 4.42 -13.63
C ASP A 233 -9.22 4.07 -13.86
N PRO A 234 -9.72 2.86 -13.50
CA PRO A 234 -11.11 2.50 -13.75
C PRO A 234 -12.08 3.41 -13.00
N ASN A 235 -11.78 3.77 -11.74
CA ASN A 235 -12.61 4.69 -10.98
C ASN A 235 -12.55 6.10 -11.55
N LEU A 236 -11.36 6.64 -11.81
CA LEU A 236 -11.16 8.00 -12.32
C LEU A 236 -11.81 8.20 -13.69
N PHE A 237 -11.62 7.24 -14.59
CA PHE A 237 -12.24 7.27 -15.90
C PHE A 237 -13.78 7.27 -15.80
N SER A 238 -14.33 6.36 -15.00
CA SER A 238 -15.77 6.16 -14.86
C SER A 238 -16.44 7.35 -14.19
N ILE A 239 -15.91 7.81 -13.06
CA ILE A 239 -16.47 8.96 -12.34
C ILE A 239 -16.30 10.26 -13.15
N GLY A 240 -15.18 10.45 -13.86
CA GLY A 240 -14.97 11.62 -14.70
C GLY A 240 -15.93 11.69 -15.89
N ARG A 241 -16.35 10.55 -16.45
CA ARG A 241 -17.42 10.48 -17.45
C ARG A 241 -18.78 10.80 -16.84
N PHE A 242 -19.08 10.22 -15.68
CA PHE A 242 -20.33 10.46 -14.98
C PHE A 242 -20.49 11.90 -14.51
N ILE A 243 -19.46 12.53 -13.95
CA ILE A 243 -19.47 13.95 -13.55
C ILE A 243 -19.85 14.86 -14.72
N ARG A 244 -19.28 14.61 -15.91
CA ARG A 244 -19.59 15.40 -17.12
C ARG A 244 -21.06 15.26 -17.52
N SER A 245 -21.55 14.03 -17.60
CA SER A 245 -22.96 13.75 -17.88
C SER A 245 -23.88 14.36 -16.82
N TRP A 246 -23.56 14.19 -15.54
CA TRP A 246 -24.36 14.64 -14.41
C TRP A 246 -24.55 16.16 -14.39
N ARG A 247 -23.47 16.91 -14.63
CA ARG A 247 -23.49 18.38 -14.68
C ARG A 247 -24.34 18.93 -15.83
N GLU A 248 -24.45 18.19 -16.93
CA GLU A 248 -25.19 18.66 -18.09
C GLU A 248 -26.67 18.84 -17.78
N GLY A 249 -27.12 20.10 -17.80
CA GLY A 249 -28.50 20.48 -17.47
C GLY A 249 -28.87 20.25 -16.00
N TRP A 250 -27.90 20.21 -15.07
CA TRP A 250 -28.17 20.14 -13.64
C TRP A 250 -28.84 21.42 -13.13
N THR A 251 -29.78 21.28 -12.19
CA THR A 251 -30.56 22.35 -11.57
C THR A 251 -30.69 22.10 -10.06
N PRO A 252 -30.91 23.12 -9.21
CA PRO A 252 -30.93 22.97 -7.74
C PRO A 252 -32.00 22.03 -7.16
N ASP A 253 -33.04 21.70 -7.93
CA ASP A 253 -34.08 20.72 -7.59
C ASP A 253 -33.62 19.26 -7.81
N ARG A 254 -32.48 19.05 -8.48
CA ARG A 254 -31.91 17.72 -8.71
C ARG A 254 -30.96 17.32 -7.57
N PRO A 255 -30.73 16.00 -7.39
CA PRO A 255 -29.80 15.53 -6.36
C PRO A 255 -28.38 16.11 -6.52
N GLU A 256 -27.67 16.26 -5.41
CA GLU A 256 -26.23 16.55 -5.40
C GLU A 256 -25.42 15.24 -5.49
N LEU A 257 -24.39 15.19 -6.33
CA LEU A 257 -23.41 14.12 -6.33
C LEU A 257 -22.33 14.38 -5.28
N VAL A 258 -22.27 13.55 -4.25
CA VAL A 258 -21.22 13.58 -3.23
C VAL A 258 -20.18 12.49 -3.50
N ILE A 259 -18.91 12.89 -3.56
CA ILE A 259 -17.79 11.98 -3.85
C ILE A 259 -16.86 11.94 -2.65
N ALA A 260 -16.51 10.74 -2.19
CA ALA A 260 -15.61 10.54 -1.06
C ALA A 260 -14.49 9.54 -1.37
N GLY A 261 -13.44 9.60 -0.55
CA GLY A 261 -12.26 8.75 -0.60
C GLY A 261 -11.05 9.43 -1.21
N GLU A 262 -9.94 8.70 -1.27
CA GLU A 262 -8.66 9.19 -1.79
C GLU A 262 -8.76 9.69 -3.23
N ILE A 263 -9.75 9.20 -4.00
CA ILE A 263 -10.04 9.65 -5.37
C ILE A 263 -10.23 11.17 -5.48
N CYS A 264 -10.71 11.84 -4.43
CA CYS A 264 -10.91 13.29 -4.43
C CYS A 264 -9.59 14.05 -4.70
N ARG A 265 -8.43 13.51 -4.27
CA ARG A 265 -7.11 14.12 -4.53
C ARG A 265 -6.76 14.16 -6.01
N SER A 266 -7.32 13.24 -6.79
CA SER A 266 -7.10 13.10 -8.24
C SER A 266 -8.18 13.79 -9.08
N LEU A 267 -9.07 14.55 -8.45
CA LEU A 267 -10.18 15.26 -9.11
C LEU A 267 -10.14 16.78 -8.83
N PRO A 268 -9.01 17.48 -9.01
CA PRO A 268 -8.97 18.93 -8.77
C PRO A 268 -9.89 19.68 -9.73
N GLY A 269 -10.63 20.66 -9.22
CA GLY A 269 -11.49 21.54 -10.03
C GLY A 269 -12.80 20.92 -10.52
N VAL A 270 -13.17 19.72 -10.06
CA VAL A 270 -14.47 19.10 -10.40
C VAL A 270 -15.60 19.45 -9.45
N GLU A 271 -15.37 20.34 -8.48
CA GLU A 271 -16.44 20.91 -7.64
C GLU A 271 -17.22 21.97 -8.41
N GLY A 272 -18.51 22.12 -8.11
CA GLY A 272 -19.39 23.04 -8.82
C GLY A 272 -20.86 22.59 -8.76
N PRO A 273 -21.72 23.13 -9.64
CA PRO A 273 -23.14 22.82 -9.64
C PRO A 273 -23.40 21.31 -9.67
N GLY A 274 -24.05 20.80 -8.61
CA GLY A 274 -24.42 19.40 -8.46
C GLY A 274 -23.31 18.42 -8.12
N VAL A 275 -22.08 18.87 -7.80
CA VAL A 275 -20.95 17.98 -7.43
C VAL A 275 -20.17 18.56 -6.26
N ARG A 276 -20.01 17.76 -5.20
CA ARG A 276 -19.25 18.09 -3.99
C ARG A 276 -18.25 17.00 -3.64
N LEU A 277 -17.01 17.39 -3.30
CA LEU A 277 -15.99 16.46 -2.83
C LEU A 277 -15.95 16.48 -1.29
N LEU A 278 -16.11 15.32 -0.67
CA LEU A 278 -16.01 15.16 0.79
C LEU A 278 -14.57 14.91 1.26
N GLY A 279 -13.68 14.55 0.34
CA GLY A 279 -12.31 14.16 0.67
C GLY A 279 -12.24 12.76 1.30
N TYR A 280 -11.16 12.52 2.04
CA TYR A 280 -10.99 11.30 2.83
C TYR A 280 -11.83 11.37 4.11
N LEU A 281 -12.51 10.27 4.44
CA LEU A 281 -13.33 10.14 5.64
C LEU A 281 -12.82 8.94 6.45
N ASP A 282 -12.65 9.12 7.75
CA ASP A 282 -12.15 8.08 8.65
C ASP A 282 -13.17 6.95 8.86
N ARG A 283 -14.47 7.25 8.68
CA ARG A 283 -15.57 6.32 8.92
C ARG A 283 -16.48 6.23 7.70
N LEU A 284 -16.81 5.00 7.31
CA LEU A 284 -17.76 4.74 6.22
C LEU A 284 -19.18 5.20 6.57
N GLU A 285 -19.57 5.05 7.85
CA GLU A 285 -20.88 5.52 8.34
C GLU A 285 -21.12 6.99 7.96
N ASP A 286 -20.10 7.85 8.07
CA ASP A 286 -20.21 9.28 7.81
C ASP A 286 -20.49 9.58 6.34
N PHE A 287 -19.97 8.74 5.43
CA PHE A 287 -20.28 8.82 4.01
C PHE A 287 -21.70 8.32 3.74
N TYR A 288 -22.04 7.11 4.20
CA TYR A 288 -23.34 6.51 3.92
C TYR A 288 -24.48 7.22 4.64
N ALA A 289 -24.24 7.98 5.70
CA ALA A 289 -25.22 8.88 6.30
C ALA A 289 -25.56 10.08 5.40
N GLN A 290 -24.64 10.48 4.51
CA GLN A 290 -24.83 11.60 3.60
C GLN A 290 -25.49 11.23 2.27
N ALA A 291 -25.48 9.96 1.87
CA ALA A 291 -26.03 9.50 0.59
C ALA A 291 -27.40 8.82 0.76
N ASP A 292 -28.40 9.27 -0.01
CA ASP A 292 -29.72 8.63 -0.08
C ASP A 292 -29.69 7.40 -0.99
N LEU A 293 -28.82 7.44 -2.00
CA LEU A 293 -28.60 6.40 -3.01
C LEU A 293 -27.13 6.41 -3.43
N VAL A 294 -26.59 5.27 -3.84
CA VAL A 294 -25.20 5.15 -4.31
C VAL A 294 -25.16 4.82 -5.79
N VAL A 295 -24.25 5.47 -6.52
CA VAL A 295 -24.03 5.22 -7.95
C VAL A 295 -22.74 4.44 -8.20
N ALA A 296 -22.81 3.47 -9.11
CA ALA A 296 -21.67 2.69 -9.60
C ALA A 296 -21.56 2.78 -11.14
N PRO A 297 -21.19 3.96 -11.69
CA PRO A 297 -21.17 4.21 -13.13
C PRO A 297 -19.94 3.63 -13.84
N MET A 298 -19.57 2.39 -13.52
CA MET A 298 -18.30 1.81 -13.98
C MET A 298 -18.34 1.51 -15.48
N LEU A 299 -17.38 2.03 -16.24
CA LEU A 299 -17.28 1.83 -17.70
C LEU A 299 -16.16 0.89 -18.11
N MET A 300 -15.31 0.53 -17.15
CA MET A 300 -14.18 -0.39 -17.29
C MET A 300 -13.79 -0.96 -15.93
N GLY A 301 -12.89 -1.95 -15.95
CA GLY A 301 -12.29 -2.55 -14.77
C GLY A 301 -12.89 -3.91 -14.41
N SER A 302 -12.03 -4.82 -13.95
CA SER A 302 -12.36 -6.17 -13.48
C SER A 302 -12.67 -6.22 -11.98
N GLY A 303 -13.09 -7.39 -11.50
CA GLY A 303 -13.29 -7.69 -10.09
C GLY A 303 -14.57 -7.10 -9.49
N LEU A 304 -14.85 -7.49 -8.25
CA LEU A 304 -16.02 -7.03 -7.52
C LEU A 304 -15.87 -5.57 -7.06
N LYS A 305 -16.90 -4.75 -7.26
CA LYS A 305 -16.86 -3.35 -6.84
C LYS A 305 -17.26 -3.23 -5.35
N MET A 306 -16.26 -3.19 -4.47
CA MET A 306 -16.46 -3.08 -3.01
C MET A 306 -17.48 -2.00 -2.62
N LYS A 307 -17.46 -0.83 -3.28
CA LYS A 307 -18.40 0.28 -3.05
C LYS A 307 -19.88 -0.10 -3.17
N VAL A 308 -20.21 -1.10 -4.01
CA VAL A 308 -21.59 -1.61 -4.18
C VAL A 308 -21.96 -2.48 -2.98
N GLY A 309 -21.11 -3.45 -2.64
CA GLY A 309 -21.36 -4.32 -1.48
C GLY A 309 -21.44 -3.54 -0.17
N GLU A 310 -20.59 -2.54 0.00
CA GLU A 310 -20.62 -1.63 1.14
C GLU A 310 -21.93 -0.82 1.16
N ALA A 311 -22.32 -0.18 0.05
CA ALA A 311 -23.57 0.57 -0.02
C ALA A 311 -24.79 -0.28 0.37
N LEU A 312 -24.83 -1.50 -0.14
CA LEU A 312 -25.87 -2.48 0.16
C LEU A 312 -25.85 -2.89 1.64
N SER A 313 -24.68 -3.14 2.23
CA SER A 313 -24.55 -3.47 3.66
C SER A 313 -24.97 -2.32 4.58
N PHE A 314 -24.86 -1.08 4.08
CA PHE A 314 -25.32 0.14 4.73
C PHE A 314 -26.79 0.48 4.41
N GLY A 315 -27.54 -0.42 3.77
CA GLY A 315 -28.97 -0.25 3.51
C GLY A 315 -29.27 0.82 2.45
N ARG A 316 -28.30 1.17 1.60
CA ARG A 316 -28.46 2.18 0.55
C ARG A 316 -28.84 1.53 -0.79
N PRO A 317 -29.87 2.03 -1.49
CA PRO A 317 -30.17 1.59 -2.85
C PRO A 317 -29.00 1.92 -3.78
N VAL A 318 -28.78 1.07 -4.79
CA VAL A 318 -27.67 1.23 -5.73
C VAL A 318 -28.20 1.33 -7.16
N ILE A 319 -27.67 2.28 -7.93
CA ILE A 319 -27.84 2.35 -9.39
C ILE A 319 -26.47 2.21 -10.02
N GLY A 320 -26.35 1.45 -11.10
CA GLY A 320 -25.06 1.35 -11.77
C GLY A 320 -25.14 0.68 -13.12
N THR A 321 -23.96 0.62 -13.74
CA THR A 321 -23.80 -0.09 -15.00
C THR A 321 -23.74 -1.59 -14.77
N GLU A 322 -23.89 -2.38 -15.84
CA GLU A 322 -23.69 -3.84 -15.77
C GLU A 322 -22.29 -4.21 -15.24
N ILE A 323 -21.24 -3.49 -15.66
CA ILE A 323 -19.87 -3.63 -15.13
C ILE A 323 -19.79 -3.22 -13.64
N GLY A 324 -20.56 -2.21 -13.24
CA GLY A 324 -20.58 -1.72 -11.87
C GLY A 324 -21.14 -2.73 -10.87
N LEU A 325 -22.11 -3.54 -11.29
CA LEU A 325 -22.80 -4.53 -10.46
C LEU A 325 -22.42 -5.98 -10.79
N GLU A 326 -21.33 -6.19 -11.54
CA GLU A 326 -20.78 -7.52 -11.78
C GLU A 326 -20.50 -8.23 -10.45
N GLY A 327 -20.96 -9.48 -10.32
CA GLY A 327 -20.85 -10.29 -9.10
C GLY A 327 -22.02 -10.17 -8.12
N PHE A 328 -23.01 -9.30 -8.38
CA PHE A 328 -24.16 -9.09 -7.48
C PHE A 328 -25.52 -9.57 -8.05
N GLU A 329 -25.57 -10.33 -9.15
CA GLU A 329 -26.84 -10.83 -9.75
C GLU A 329 -27.95 -9.76 -9.89
N PRO A 330 -27.75 -8.73 -10.71
CA PRO A 330 -28.63 -7.56 -10.77
C PRO A 330 -30.05 -7.91 -11.26
N ILE A 331 -31.08 -7.40 -10.56
CA ILE A 331 -32.50 -7.73 -10.83
C ILE A 331 -33.34 -6.61 -11.46
N GLU A 332 -32.94 -5.35 -11.33
CA GLU A 332 -33.68 -4.19 -11.88
C GLU A 332 -32.94 -3.58 -13.08
N PRO A 333 -33.63 -2.92 -14.03
CA PRO A 333 -32.97 -2.21 -15.13
C PRO A 333 -31.98 -1.14 -14.64
N ALA A 334 -32.26 -0.49 -13.51
CA ALA A 334 -31.37 0.50 -12.89
C ALA A 334 -30.04 -0.10 -12.37
N HIS A 335 -29.94 -1.43 -12.29
CA HIS A 335 -28.72 -2.15 -11.95
C HIS A 335 -27.89 -2.54 -13.17
N ARG A 336 -28.39 -2.28 -14.40
CA ARG A 336 -27.82 -2.73 -15.67
C ARG A 336 -27.76 -1.58 -16.68
N CYS A 337 -27.43 -0.38 -16.23
CA CYS A 337 -27.28 0.75 -17.13
C CYS A 337 -26.14 0.48 -18.14
N ARG A 338 -26.30 0.93 -19.37
CA ARG A 338 -25.28 0.73 -20.42
C ARG A 338 -24.05 1.62 -20.21
N ASP A 339 -24.27 2.85 -19.78
CA ASP A 339 -23.26 3.89 -19.70
C ASP A 339 -23.62 4.94 -18.62
N ALA A 340 -22.80 5.99 -18.53
CA ALA A 340 -22.97 7.08 -17.58
C ALA A 340 -24.30 7.85 -17.76
N ASP A 341 -24.76 8.03 -19.00
CA ASP A 341 -26.04 8.70 -19.29
C ASP A 341 -27.21 7.83 -18.84
N GLY A 342 -27.14 6.51 -19.07
CA GLY A 342 -28.11 5.57 -18.53
C GLY A 342 -28.23 5.61 -17.01
N VAL A 343 -27.09 5.73 -16.30
CA VAL A 343 -27.08 5.89 -14.83
C VAL A 343 -27.74 7.22 -14.43
N LYS A 344 -27.43 8.33 -15.11
CA LYS A 344 -28.07 9.63 -14.87
C LYS A 344 -29.59 9.54 -15.05
N GLN A 345 -30.06 8.97 -16.15
CA GLN A 345 -31.50 8.84 -16.42
C GLN A 345 -32.19 7.96 -15.37
N ALA A 346 -31.57 6.86 -14.96
CA ALA A 346 -32.11 6.01 -13.90
C ALA A 346 -32.22 6.76 -12.56
N VAL A 347 -31.22 7.55 -12.18
CA VAL A 347 -31.26 8.40 -10.97
C VAL A 347 -32.40 9.41 -11.05
N LEU A 348 -32.54 10.12 -12.16
CA LEU A 348 -33.60 11.13 -12.33
C LEU A 348 -35.00 10.50 -12.31
N ALA A 349 -35.15 9.32 -12.93
CA ALA A 349 -36.41 8.57 -12.91
C ALA A 349 -36.82 8.17 -11.49
N VAL A 350 -35.90 7.61 -10.68
CA VAL A 350 -36.24 7.22 -9.29
C VAL A 350 -36.41 8.42 -8.36
N ALA A 351 -35.70 9.53 -8.62
CA ALA A 351 -35.85 10.75 -7.82
C ALA A 351 -37.22 11.41 -8.01
N GLY A 352 -37.84 11.23 -9.19
CA GLY A 352 -39.16 11.76 -9.51
C GLY A 352 -40.34 10.82 -9.24
N ASP A 353 -40.09 9.55 -8.89
CA ASP A 353 -41.12 8.52 -8.67
C ASP A 353 -40.86 7.76 -7.36
N PRO A 354 -41.62 8.05 -6.28
CA PRO A 354 -41.51 7.35 -5.00
C PRO A 354 -41.73 5.84 -5.10
N GLU A 355 -42.57 5.36 -6.02
CA GLU A 355 -42.77 3.93 -6.21
C GLU A 355 -41.57 3.29 -6.89
N ALA A 356 -40.95 3.97 -7.87
CA ALA A 356 -39.69 3.50 -8.46
C ALA A 356 -38.56 3.44 -7.43
N LEU A 357 -38.45 4.45 -6.55
CA LEU A 357 -37.48 4.43 -5.47
C LEU A 357 -37.73 3.28 -4.48
N ALA A 358 -38.99 3.03 -4.14
CA ALA A 358 -39.36 1.91 -3.27
C ALA A 358 -39.08 0.54 -3.92
N ARG A 359 -39.35 0.39 -5.24
CA ARG A 359 -38.99 -0.81 -6.02
C ARG A 359 -37.48 -1.03 -6.01
N LEU A 360 -36.70 0.00 -6.34
CA LEU A 360 -35.23 -0.05 -6.34
C LEU A 360 -34.67 -0.42 -4.96
N THR A 361 -35.23 0.15 -3.89
CA THR A 361 -34.79 -0.13 -2.51
C THR A 361 -35.03 -1.59 -2.14
N ARG A 362 -36.22 -2.13 -2.43
CA ARG A 362 -36.53 -3.56 -2.22
C ARG A 362 -35.63 -4.45 -3.07
N ALA A 363 -35.36 -4.07 -4.30
CA ALA A 363 -34.48 -4.81 -5.19
C ALA A 363 -33.04 -4.84 -4.67
N SER A 364 -32.52 -3.71 -4.20
CA SER A 364 -31.20 -3.62 -3.57
C SER A 364 -31.13 -4.49 -2.30
N ALA A 365 -32.16 -4.49 -1.47
CA ALA A 365 -32.24 -5.35 -0.29
C ALA A 365 -32.22 -6.85 -0.64
N ALA A 366 -33.03 -7.28 -1.62
CA ALA A 366 -33.06 -8.67 -2.07
C ALA A 366 -31.73 -9.11 -2.70
N LEU A 367 -31.10 -8.21 -3.46
CA LEU A 367 -29.78 -8.40 -4.04
C LEU A 367 -28.72 -8.61 -2.95
N TYR A 368 -28.71 -7.77 -1.91
CA TYR A 368 -27.80 -7.91 -0.77
C TYR A 368 -28.00 -9.22 -0.02
N ALA A 369 -29.26 -9.59 0.26
CA ALA A 369 -29.57 -10.81 0.99
C ALA A 369 -29.01 -12.06 0.30
N ARG A 370 -29.22 -12.20 -1.03
CA ARG A 370 -28.65 -13.31 -1.81
C ARG A 370 -27.13 -13.30 -1.80
N TYR A 371 -26.52 -12.13 -2.00
CA TYR A 371 -25.08 -11.98 -1.98
C TYR A 371 -24.49 -12.38 -0.62
N ALA A 372 -25.08 -11.92 0.48
CA ALA A 372 -24.60 -12.19 1.84
C ALA A 372 -24.72 -13.68 2.20
N GLU A 373 -25.81 -14.34 1.79
CA GLU A 373 -25.98 -15.79 1.97
C GLU A 373 -24.90 -16.57 1.21
N MET A 374 -24.66 -16.23 -0.05
CA MET A 374 -23.59 -16.83 -0.87
C MET A 374 -22.21 -16.61 -0.24
N ALA A 375 -21.89 -15.39 0.22
CA ALA A 375 -20.60 -15.07 0.82
C ALA A 375 -20.36 -15.85 2.13
N LEU A 376 -21.39 -15.98 2.97
CA LEU A 376 -21.30 -16.77 4.22
C LEU A 376 -21.12 -18.27 3.93
N ALA A 377 -21.83 -18.80 2.94
CA ALA A 377 -21.67 -20.20 2.51
C ALA A 377 -20.26 -20.48 1.98
N ALA A 378 -19.73 -19.58 1.15
CA ALA A 378 -18.36 -19.62 0.63
C ALA A 378 -17.30 -19.56 1.74
N GLU A 379 -17.46 -18.64 2.70
CA GLU A 379 -16.58 -18.55 3.88
C GLU A 379 -16.59 -19.86 4.68
N ALA A 380 -17.77 -20.44 4.91
CA ALA A 380 -17.90 -21.71 5.61
C ALA A 380 -17.24 -22.89 4.86
N GLU A 381 -17.36 -22.94 3.53
CA GLU A 381 -16.72 -23.96 2.69
C GLU A 381 -15.18 -23.90 2.82
N LEU A 382 -14.60 -22.70 2.71
CA LEU A 382 -13.16 -22.51 2.84
C LEU A 382 -12.67 -22.93 4.24
N ILE A 383 -13.36 -22.51 5.29
CA ILE A 383 -13.00 -22.87 6.67
C ILE A 383 -13.09 -24.39 6.87
N ALA A 384 -14.11 -25.04 6.34
CA ALA A 384 -14.25 -26.50 6.40
C ALA A 384 -13.10 -27.22 5.68
N LEU A 385 -12.71 -26.73 4.50
CA LEU A 385 -11.57 -27.26 3.74
C LEU A 385 -10.27 -27.14 4.54
N LEU A 386 -9.98 -25.97 5.09
CA LEU A 386 -8.75 -25.73 5.86
C LEU A 386 -8.69 -26.58 7.13
N ARG A 387 -9.84 -26.82 7.79
CA ARG A 387 -9.92 -27.74 8.94
C ARG A 387 -9.70 -29.18 8.55
N ALA A 388 -10.23 -29.63 7.41
CA ALA A 388 -10.02 -30.99 6.91
C ALA A 388 -8.53 -31.24 6.58
N GLY A 389 -7.86 -30.27 5.96
CA GLY A 389 -6.42 -30.33 5.71
C GLY A 389 -5.58 -30.37 6.99
N SER A 390 -6.01 -29.64 8.03
CA SER A 390 -5.34 -29.62 9.33
C SER A 390 -5.49 -30.94 10.12
N GLY A 391 -6.50 -31.77 9.82
CA GLY A 391 -6.79 -33.04 10.50
C GLY A 391 -6.01 -34.25 10.00
N GLY A 392 -5.23 -34.12 8.91
CA GLY A 392 -4.50 -35.21 8.25
C GLY A 392 -3.13 -35.57 8.84
N SER A 393 -2.59 -34.80 9.79
CA SER A 393 -1.25 -35.05 10.37
C SER A 393 -1.26 -36.04 11.56
N GLY A 394 -2.41 -36.63 11.89
CA GLY A 394 -2.59 -37.53 13.02
C GLY A 394 -2.17 -38.99 12.77
N ARG A 395 -0.87 -39.26 12.58
CA ARG A 395 -0.20 -40.52 12.98
C ARG A 395 1.31 -40.44 12.72
N GLY A 396 2.06 -39.91 13.69
CA GLY A 396 3.52 -39.88 13.62
C GLY A 396 4.20 -39.30 14.84
N LYS A 397 4.25 -40.07 15.93
CA LYS A 397 5.08 -39.92 17.15
C LYS A 397 4.79 -38.72 18.07
N ALA A 398 4.75 -39.01 19.37
CA ALA A 398 4.70 -38.03 20.44
C ALA A 398 5.87 -37.05 20.32
N VAL A 399 5.52 -35.76 20.19
CA VAL A 399 6.43 -34.62 20.30
C VAL A 399 6.33 -34.10 21.75
N PRO A 400 7.43 -33.66 22.40
CA PRO A 400 7.38 -33.17 23.77
C PRO A 400 6.46 -31.96 23.89
N SER A 401 5.89 -31.77 25.08
CA SER A 401 5.04 -30.62 25.45
C SER A 401 5.59 -29.31 24.90
N ALA A 402 4.74 -28.57 24.18
CA ALA A 402 5.02 -27.20 23.73
C ALA A 402 5.41 -26.32 24.94
N PRO A 403 6.39 -25.41 24.80
CA PRO A 403 6.65 -24.40 25.81
C PRO A 403 5.44 -23.46 25.94
N ASP A 404 5.29 -22.89 27.13
CA ASP A 404 4.41 -21.78 27.43
C ASP A 404 4.52 -20.67 26.35
N PRO A 405 3.43 -20.11 25.80
CA PRO A 405 3.48 -18.98 24.86
C PRO A 405 4.14 -17.71 25.43
N SER A 406 4.55 -17.69 26.70
CA SER A 406 5.53 -16.74 27.25
C SER A 406 6.99 -17.03 26.83
N GLN A 407 7.24 -18.09 26.06
CA GLN A 407 8.55 -18.52 25.55
C GLN A 407 8.50 -18.67 24.03
N ALA A 408 8.80 -17.57 23.33
CA ALA A 408 9.02 -17.53 21.88
C ALA A 408 10.16 -18.50 21.45
N PRO A 409 10.18 -19.00 20.19
CA PRO A 409 11.29 -19.80 19.68
C PRO A 409 12.61 -19.02 19.77
N PRO A 410 13.76 -19.72 19.93
CA PRO A 410 14.97 -19.13 20.46
C PRO A 410 15.51 -18.03 19.54
N HIS A 411 15.54 -16.81 20.07
CA HIS A 411 16.36 -15.74 19.51
C HIS A 411 17.81 -16.24 19.41
N GLU A 412 18.33 -16.38 18.18
CA GLU A 412 19.77 -16.18 17.99
C GLU A 412 20.09 -14.78 18.52
N ARG A 413 20.70 -14.75 19.70
CA ARG A 413 21.12 -13.60 20.52
C ARG A 413 20.85 -12.25 19.84
N GLU A 414 19.76 -11.61 20.24
CA GLU A 414 19.58 -10.19 20.01
C GLU A 414 20.89 -9.48 20.38
N LYS A 415 21.48 -8.79 19.41
CA LYS A 415 22.74 -8.08 19.62
C LYS A 415 22.44 -6.60 19.59
N THR A 416 22.70 -5.96 20.72
CA THR A 416 22.52 -4.53 20.89
C THR A 416 23.87 -3.87 21.11
N THR A 417 24.18 -2.85 20.31
CA THR A 417 25.36 -2.01 20.46
C THR A 417 24.93 -0.57 20.67
N VAL A 418 25.44 0.08 21.70
CA VAL A 418 25.05 1.46 22.04
C VAL A 418 26.24 2.39 21.84
N THR A 419 26.04 3.45 21.07
CA THR A 419 27.02 4.52 20.82
C THR A 419 26.46 5.84 21.32
N ARG A 420 27.31 6.70 21.89
CA ARG A 420 26.92 7.98 22.51
C ARG A 420 27.79 9.13 22.00
N GLY A 421 27.21 10.32 21.91
CA GLY A 421 27.92 11.56 21.58
C GLY A 421 26.98 12.66 21.11
N GLY A 422 27.31 13.93 21.38
CA GLY A 422 26.52 15.08 20.91
C GLY A 422 25.07 15.10 21.41
N GLY A 423 24.84 14.64 22.64
CA GLY A 423 23.49 14.52 23.23
C GLY A 423 22.64 13.39 22.66
N LEU A 424 23.21 12.52 21.83
CA LEU A 424 22.52 11.43 21.14
C LEU A 424 22.98 10.07 21.68
N VAL A 425 22.02 9.22 22.03
CA VAL A 425 22.24 7.77 22.20
C VAL A 425 21.73 7.07 20.95
N LEU A 426 22.63 6.40 20.22
CA LEU A 426 22.30 5.54 19.10
C LEU A 426 22.42 4.09 19.49
N THR A 427 21.34 3.34 19.30
CA THR A 427 21.28 1.91 19.58
C THR A 427 21.14 1.14 18.29
N CYS A 428 22.15 0.34 17.95
CA CYS A 428 22.09 -0.63 16.87
C CYS A 428 21.58 -1.96 17.42
N GLU A 429 20.44 -2.42 16.94
CA GLU A 429 19.84 -3.72 17.25
C GLU A 429 19.93 -4.66 16.05
N ILE A 430 20.31 -5.91 16.28
CA ILE A 430 20.19 -7.01 15.30
C ILE A 430 19.16 -8.00 15.83
N SER A 431 17.98 -8.06 15.19
CA SER A 431 16.88 -8.93 15.61
C SER A 431 15.98 -9.37 14.44
N ALA A 432 15.14 -10.38 14.67
CA ALA A 432 14.15 -10.86 13.69
C ALA A 432 12.78 -10.14 13.77
N ARG A 433 12.64 -9.16 14.68
CA ARG A 433 11.46 -8.28 14.72
C ARG A 433 11.29 -7.60 13.34
N SER A 434 10.12 -7.14 12.91
CA SER A 434 9.92 -6.72 11.49
C SER A 434 9.29 -5.34 11.25
N LEU A 435 8.54 -4.73 12.18
CA LEU A 435 7.86 -3.44 11.97
C LEU A 435 7.88 -2.52 13.21
N ILE A 436 9.03 -2.40 13.87
CA ILE A 436 9.19 -1.57 15.07
C ILE A 436 9.33 -0.09 14.73
N ALA A 437 8.36 0.74 15.10
CA ALA A 437 8.48 2.20 14.98
C ALA A 437 9.29 2.85 16.13
N ALA A 438 9.21 2.27 17.33
CA ALA A 438 9.93 2.71 18.51
C ALA A 438 10.08 1.55 19.50
N ASP A 439 11.08 1.65 20.37
CA ASP A 439 11.34 0.71 21.45
C ASP A 439 11.45 1.50 22.77
N PRO A 440 10.79 1.05 23.85
CA PRO A 440 10.83 1.75 25.14
C PRO A 440 12.24 2.00 25.68
N ASP A 441 13.18 1.09 25.39
CA ASP A 441 14.54 1.15 25.89
C ASP A 441 15.49 1.83 24.89
N HIS A 442 15.29 1.58 23.60
CA HIS A 442 16.19 2.07 22.54
C HIS A 442 15.80 3.45 21.99
N GLY A 443 14.54 3.87 22.10
CA GLY A 443 14.02 5.12 21.56
C GLY A 443 13.28 4.96 20.23
N VAL A 444 13.31 5.99 19.40
CA VAL A 444 12.60 6.02 18.11
C VAL A 444 13.44 5.33 17.04
N LEU A 445 12.84 4.52 16.16
CA LEU A 445 13.54 3.96 15.00
C LEU A 445 13.98 5.10 14.07
N VAL A 446 15.24 5.09 13.66
CA VAL A 446 15.79 6.10 12.74
C VAL A 446 16.24 5.54 11.41
N ALA A 447 16.68 4.29 11.36
CA ALA A 447 17.06 3.64 10.11
C ALA A 447 17.06 2.12 10.23
N THR A 448 16.87 1.43 9.10
CA THR A 448 17.09 -0.01 8.95
C THR A 448 18.08 -0.25 7.80
N GLU A 449 19.13 -1.04 8.03
CA GLU A 449 20.12 -1.33 6.97
C GLU A 449 19.49 -2.14 5.83
N ARG A 450 19.74 -1.73 4.58
CA ARG A 450 19.28 -2.42 3.36
C ARG A 450 20.15 -3.65 3.03
N ARG A 451 20.69 -4.35 4.05
CA ARG A 451 21.73 -5.40 4.01
C ARG A 451 23.01 -5.02 3.23
N ALA A 452 24.16 -5.26 3.84
CA ALA A 452 25.43 -5.27 3.10
C ALA A 452 25.51 -6.49 2.16
N GLY A 453 25.76 -6.26 0.87
CA GLY A 453 26.14 -7.31 -0.08
C GLY A 453 25.70 -7.05 -1.53
N GLN A 454 26.67 -6.78 -2.40
CA GLN A 454 26.47 -6.89 -3.84
C GLN A 454 26.30 -8.38 -4.21
N GLY A 455 25.07 -8.86 -4.35
CA GLY A 455 24.76 -10.12 -5.02
C GLY A 455 24.37 -11.29 -4.12
N ARG A 456 23.18 -11.85 -4.43
CA ARG A 456 22.70 -13.21 -4.14
C ARG A 456 23.03 -13.77 -2.75
N ALA A 457 22.25 -13.34 -1.74
CA ALA A 457 22.06 -14.22 -0.60
C ALA A 457 21.20 -15.40 -1.07
N GLU A 458 21.79 -16.60 -1.19
CA GLU A 458 21.07 -17.85 -1.52
C GLU A 458 20.07 -18.26 -0.42
N VAL A 459 20.12 -17.60 0.74
CA VAL A 459 19.29 -17.87 1.92
C VAL A 459 18.70 -16.58 2.47
N TYR A 460 17.40 -16.60 2.79
CA TYR A 460 16.73 -15.51 3.48
C TYR A 460 17.22 -15.41 4.93
N THR A 461 17.87 -14.30 5.28
CA THR A 461 18.18 -13.93 6.68
C THR A 461 17.02 -13.18 7.33
N PRO A 462 16.42 -13.65 8.43
CA PRO A 462 15.38 -12.90 9.13
C PRO A 462 15.93 -11.72 9.94
N LEU A 463 17.17 -11.81 10.39
CA LEU A 463 17.82 -10.76 11.18
C LEU A 463 17.93 -9.47 10.36
N ARG A 464 17.50 -8.36 10.98
CA ARG A 464 17.59 -7.00 10.47
C ARG A 464 18.44 -6.19 11.42
N ARG A 465 19.26 -5.30 10.86
CA ARG A 465 20.00 -4.32 11.65
C ARG A 465 19.26 -2.99 11.65
N ARG A 466 18.88 -2.54 12.84
CA ARG A 466 18.09 -1.32 13.06
C ARG A 466 18.87 -0.35 13.92
N TRP A 467 18.66 0.93 13.67
CA TRP A 467 19.24 2.02 14.43
C TRP A 467 18.10 2.77 15.09
N PHE A 468 18.17 2.91 16.42
CA PHE A 468 17.26 3.70 17.23
C PHE A 468 17.98 4.90 17.83
N ALA A 469 17.25 5.98 18.08
CA ALA A 469 17.78 7.18 18.68
C ALA A 469 16.95 7.65 19.88
N ARG A 470 17.64 8.11 20.93
CA ARG A 470 17.04 8.86 22.04
C ARG A 470 17.97 9.95 22.56
N ALA A 471 17.39 10.87 23.33
CA ALA A 471 18.11 11.95 23.97
C ALA A 471 19.02 11.42 25.11
N GLU A 472 20.19 12.03 25.25
CA GLU A 472 21.04 11.94 26.45
C GLU A 472 21.10 13.31 27.14
N ALA A 473 20.70 13.38 28.41
CA ALA A 473 20.77 14.62 29.17
C ALA A 473 22.23 14.98 29.48
N GLY A 474 22.64 16.20 29.11
CA GLY A 474 23.99 16.72 29.40
C GLY A 474 25.11 16.13 28.54
N GLY A 475 24.78 15.47 27.42
CA GLY A 475 25.80 14.94 26.50
C GLY A 475 26.56 16.04 25.77
N GLU A 476 27.86 16.16 26.05
CA GLU A 476 28.79 17.05 25.34
C GLU A 476 29.59 16.28 24.26
N GLY A 477 30.22 17.01 23.33
CA GLY A 477 31.08 16.42 22.28
C GLY A 477 30.40 16.22 20.92
N SER A 478 31.10 15.62 19.96
CA SER A 478 30.58 15.38 18.61
C SER A 478 29.68 14.13 18.55
N PRO A 479 28.64 14.13 17.70
CA PRO A 479 27.82 12.94 17.47
C PRO A 479 28.65 11.81 16.83
N PRO A 480 28.28 10.54 17.06
CA PRO A 480 29.02 9.40 16.54
C PRO A 480 28.97 9.33 15.01
N ASP A 481 30.10 9.06 14.35
CA ASP A 481 30.15 8.78 12.91
C ASP A 481 29.85 7.29 12.65
N LEU A 482 28.75 7.01 11.96
CA LEU A 482 28.35 5.65 11.60
C LEU A 482 28.98 5.14 10.30
N GLY A 483 29.69 6.00 9.56
CA GLY A 483 30.31 5.66 8.28
C GLY A 483 29.33 5.52 7.11
N ALA A 484 29.75 4.80 6.08
CA ALA A 484 28.98 4.60 4.85
C ALA A 484 28.04 3.39 4.98
N LEU A 485 26.94 3.59 5.70
CA LEU A 485 25.87 2.60 5.81
C LEU A 485 24.91 2.75 4.62
N ASP A 486 24.45 1.63 4.05
CA ASP A 486 23.28 1.60 3.16
C ASP A 486 22.02 1.29 3.98
N VAL A 487 21.15 2.28 4.14
CA VAL A 487 19.96 2.16 5.00
C VAL A 487 18.73 2.77 4.35
N ALA A 488 17.57 2.25 4.74
CA ALA A 488 16.30 2.95 4.61
C ALA A 488 16.05 3.76 5.89
N LEU A 489 15.75 5.06 5.74
CA LEU A 489 15.42 5.92 6.88
C LEU A 489 13.99 5.69 7.37
N SER A 490 13.79 5.88 8.67
CA SER A 490 12.47 5.70 9.30
C SER A 490 11.62 6.99 9.21
N PRO A 491 10.32 6.89 8.85
CA PRO A 491 9.41 8.04 8.77
C PRO A 491 9.31 8.85 10.08
N GLU A 492 9.44 8.18 11.22
CA GLU A 492 9.18 8.72 12.55
C GLU A 492 10.02 9.97 12.85
N TRP A 493 11.26 10.06 12.33
CA TRP A 493 12.12 11.23 12.57
C TRP A 493 12.27 12.16 11.38
N VAL A 494 12.20 11.63 10.15
CA VAL A 494 12.34 12.46 8.94
C VAL A 494 11.04 13.18 8.63
N ARG A 495 9.91 12.45 8.64
CA ARG A 495 8.59 12.94 8.23
C ARG A 495 7.78 13.43 9.42
N ASP A 496 7.60 12.56 10.42
CA ASP A 496 6.75 12.84 11.59
C ASP A 496 7.48 13.70 12.63
N ARG A 497 8.80 13.82 12.50
CA ARG A 497 9.66 14.71 13.30
C ARG A 497 9.50 14.50 14.81
N THR A 498 9.28 13.25 15.23
CA THR A 498 9.10 12.84 16.63
C THR A 498 10.29 13.19 17.53
N LEU A 499 11.50 13.26 16.96
CA LEU A 499 12.71 13.72 17.67
C LEU A 499 12.80 15.25 17.70
N PRO A 500 13.23 15.89 18.81
CA PRO A 500 13.49 17.33 18.87
C PRO A 500 14.51 17.82 17.81
N PRO A 501 14.42 19.08 17.33
CA PRO A 501 15.30 19.61 16.28
C PRO A 501 16.81 19.43 16.55
N VAL A 502 17.24 19.64 17.80
CA VAL A 502 18.65 19.46 18.20
C VAL A 502 19.12 18.02 17.97
N LEU A 503 18.28 17.04 18.31
CA LEU A 503 18.62 15.63 18.08
C LEU A 503 18.57 15.26 16.60
N ARG A 504 17.63 15.81 15.83
CA ARG A 504 17.62 15.60 14.36
C ARG A 504 18.87 16.15 13.70
N ALA A 505 19.37 17.31 14.13
CA ALA A 505 20.64 17.86 13.65
C ALA A 505 21.84 16.99 14.04
N ALA A 506 21.91 16.52 15.30
CA ALA A 506 22.95 15.59 15.74
C ALA A 506 22.90 14.27 14.97
N LEU A 507 21.70 13.76 14.68
CA LEU A 507 21.46 12.55 13.90
C LEU A 507 21.87 12.73 12.44
N ALA A 508 21.54 13.86 11.81
CA ALA A 508 21.98 14.17 10.45
C ALA A 508 23.51 14.19 10.33
N ARG A 509 24.22 14.64 11.38
CA ARG A 509 25.67 14.52 11.46
C ARG A 509 26.14 13.07 11.62
N ALA A 510 25.48 12.30 12.48
CA ALA A 510 25.84 10.90 12.69
C ALA A 510 25.72 10.05 11.42
N PHE A 511 24.76 10.41 10.58
CA PHE A 511 24.50 9.81 9.27
C PHE A 511 25.10 10.60 8.10
N ALA A 512 26.04 11.53 8.34
CA ALA A 512 26.60 12.39 7.30
C ALA A 512 27.20 11.60 6.12
N ARG A 513 27.77 10.43 6.40
CA ARG A 513 28.47 9.57 5.45
C ARG A 513 27.65 8.42 4.89
N ILE A 514 26.37 8.34 5.24
CA ILE A 514 25.45 7.31 4.73
C ILE A 514 25.51 7.22 3.20
N GLU A 515 25.30 6.03 2.63
CA GLU A 515 25.21 5.89 1.19
C GLU A 515 23.95 6.60 0.68
N ALA A 516 24.14 7.58 -0.20
CA ALA A 516 23.03 8.30 -0.81
C ALA A 516 22.50 7.50 -2.01
N ASP A 517 21.17 7.51 -2.16
CA ASP A 517 20.46 6.93 -3.30
C ASP A 517 20.75 7.67 -4.60
N TRP A 518 20.98 8.98 -4.48
CA TRP A 518 21.43 9.84 -5.56
C TRP A 518 22.32 10.96 -5.02
N GLU A 519 23.30 11.34 -5.84
CA GLU A 519 24.26 12.39 -5.54
C GLU A 519 24.35 13.38 -6.71
N THR A 520 24.53 14.65 -6.39
CA THR A 520 24.74 15.70 -7.39
C THR A 520 25.64 16.78 -6.82
N GLU A 521 26.23 17.58 -7.68
CA GLU A 521 26.78 18.87 -7.29
C GLU A 521 25.70 19.96 -7.32
N GLY A 522 25.89 21.00 -6.52
CA GLY A 522 25.08 22.20 -6.54
C GLY A 522 25.90 23.43 -6.20
N ARG A 523 25.38 24.61 -6.55
CA ARG A 523 26.06 25.89 -6.31
C ARG A 523 25.15 26.85 -5.57
N ILE A 524 25.68 27.44 -4.51
CA ILE A 524 25.02 28.53 -3.78
C ILE A 524 25.03 29.77 -4.69
N VAL A 525 23.86 30.28 -5.06
CA VAL A 525 23.71 31.48 -5.91
C VAL A 525 23.18 32.69 -5.14
N GLY A 526 22.80 32.49 -3.88
CA GLY A 526 22.39 33.55 -2.99
C GLY A 526 22.32 33.09 -1.54
N CYS A 527 22.76 33.93 -0.62
CA CYS A 527 22.64 33.72 0.82
C CYS A 527 22.26 35.05 1.48
N ALA A 528 21.12 35.10 2.16
CA ALA A 528 20.61 36.30 2.80
C ALA A 528 19.90 35.95 4.11
N GLY A 529 20.54 36.26 5.25
CA GLY A 529 20.03 35.93 6.57
C GLY A 529 19.81 34.41 6.71
N GLU A 530 18.55 34.02 6.94
CA GLU A 530 18.12 32.63 7.09
C GLU A 530 17.89 31.88 5.78
N ARG A 531 17.93 32.56 4.62
CA ARG A 531 17.64 31.96 3.31
C ARG A 531 18.89 31.67 2.52
N ILE A 532 18.88 30.53 1.84
CA ILE A 532 19.89 30.11 0.87
C ILE A 532 19.22 29.67 -0.43
N GLU A 533 19.79 30.09 -1.56
CA GLU A 533 19.36 29.72 -2.91
C GLU A 533 20.44 28.85 -3.55
N ILE A 534 20.06 27.66 -3.99
CA ILE A 534 20.98 26.66 -4.56
C ILE A 534 20.49 26.27 -5.95
N VAL A 535 21.38 26.31 -6.95
CA VAL A 535 21.14 25.73 -8.28
C VAL A 535 21.76 24.35 -8.33
N THR A 536 21.00 23.36 -8.80
CA THR A 536 21.42 21.94 -8.83
C THR A 536 20.49 21.09 -9.72
N LEU A 537 20.73 19.79 -9.78
CA LEU A 537 19.86 18.78 -10.36
C LEU A 537 19.05 18.05 -9.28
N LEU A 538 17.74 17.87 -9.49
CA LEU A 538 16.92 17.01 -8.64
C LEU A 538 16.26 15.90 -9.44
N PRO A 539 16.06 14.69 -8.88
CA PRO A 539 15.17 13.69 -9.45
C PRO A 539 13.82 14.32 -9.85
N GLY A 540 13.30 14.02 -11.04
CA GLY A 540 12.10 14.69 -11.55
C GLY A 540 10.85 14.61 -10.65
N VAL A 541 10.75 13.58 -9.80
CA VAL A 541 9.72 13.44 -8.77
C VAL A 541 9.78 14.55 -7.71
N LEU A 542 10.98 14.99 -7.33
CA LEU A 542 11.17 16.07 -6.34
C LEU A 542 10.98 17.46 -6.95
N ALA A 543 10.96 17.57 -8.28
CA ALA A 543 10.73 18.83 -8.97
C ALA A 543 9.24 19.17 -9.15
N SER A 544 8.35 18.17 -9.10
CA SER A 544 6.96 18.29 -9.58
C SER A 544 5.86 18.05 -8.54
N GLY A 545 6.19 17.65 -7.30
CA GLY A 545 5.14 17.49 -6.28
C GLY A 545 5.55 16.93 -4.92
N SER A 546 6.73 16.32 -4.79
CA SER A 546 7.19 15.73 -3.52
C SER A 546 8.27 16.62 -2.89
N HIS A 547 7.94 17.27 -1.77
CA HIS A 547 8.92 18.00 -0.98
C HIS A 547 9.72 17.02 -0.10
N PRO A 548 11.01 17.28 0.18
CA PRO A 548 11.77 16.49 1.15
C PRO A 548 11.05 16.52 2.50
N ALA A 549 11.05 15.39 3.19
CA ALA A 549 10.54 15.29 4.54
C ALA A 549 11.44 16.08 5.52
N ALA A 550 12.76 16.04 5.29
CA ALA A 550 13.73 16.88 5.96
C ALA A 550 14.93 17.25 5.06
N ALA A 551 15.56 18.39 5.30
CA ALA A 551 16.82 18.78 4.65
C ALA A 551 17.80 19.32 5.69
N PHE A 552 19.09 18.99 5.56
CA PHE A 552 20.12 19.40 6.50
C PHE A 552 21.34 19.92 5.75
N LEU A 553 21.75 21.16 6.02
CA LEU A 553 23.05 21.68 5.59
C LEU A 553 24.11 21.27 6.61
N LEU A 554 25.04 20.42 6.17
CA LEU A 554 26.22 20.02 6.94
C LEU A 554 27.38 20.97 6.59
N ALA A 555 27.81 21.77 7.56
CA ALA A 555 28.87 22.76 7.42
C ALA A 555 29.85 22.64 8.60
N GLY A 556 31.03 22.06 8.35
CA GLY A 556 32.00 21.71 9.39
C GLY A 556 31.38 20.80 10.47
N GLU A 557 31.47 21.21 11.73
CA GLU A 557 30.92 20.47 12.87
C GLU A 557 29.42 20.75 13.13
N HIS A 558 28.75 21.53 12.30
CA HIS A 558 27.35 21.92 12.49
C HIS A 558 26.43 21.32 11.44
N ALA A 559 25.22 20.98 11.86
CA ALA A 559 24.12 20.63 10.96
C ALA A 559 22.96 21.59 11.19
N HIS A 560 22.47 22.19 10.10
CA HIS A 560 21.36 23.12 10.12
C HIS A 560 20.17 22.50 9.40
N GLU A 561 19.09 22.24 10.12
CA GLU A 561 17.84 21.80 9.50
C GLU A 561 17.23 22.95 8.68
N LEU A 562 16.88 22.64 7.44
CA LEU A 562 16.34 23.58 6.46
C LEU A 562 14.94 23.17 6.04
N ARG A 563 14.08 24.18 5.84
CA ARG A 563 12.79 24.03 5.18
C ARG A 563 12.92 24.43 3.72
N LEU A 564 12.54 23.54 2.80
CA LEU A 564 12.39 23.88 1.40
C LEU A 564 11.14 24.76 1.22
N GLU A 565 11.33 26.02 0.81
CA GLU A 565 10.25 26.96 0.52
C GLU A 565 9.75 26.84 -0.92
N ARG A 566 10.66 26.60 -1.87
CA ARG A 566 10.32 26.60 -3.31
C ARG A 566 11.31 25.78 -4.13
N VAL A 567 10.78 25.09 -5.13
CA VAL A 567 11.55 24.46 -6.22
C VAL A 567 11.12 25.12 -7.52
N THR A 568 12.08 25.69 -8.27
CA THR A 568 11.81 26.36 -9.54
C THR A 568 12.55 25.63 -10.66
N PRO A 569 11.86 24.92 -11.57
CA PRO A 569 12.48 24.32 -12.75
C PRO A 569 13.19 25.36 -13.61
N LEU A 570 14.39 25.03 -14.10
CA LEU A 570 15.22 25.90 -14.94
C LEU A 570 15.28 25.36 -16.36
N GLN A 571 15.22 26.24 -17.36
CA GLN A 571 15.45 25.89 -18.77
C GLN A 571 16.95 25.88 -19.12
N ARG A 572 17.75 25.11 -18.36
CA ARG A 572 19.19 24.93 -18.63
C ARG A 572 19.45 23.59 -19.32
N ARG A 573 20.42 23.56 -20.24
CA ARG A 573 20.86 22.36 -20.99
C ARG A 573 22.18 21.75 -20.50
N GLN A 574 22.93 22.45 -19.66
CA GLN A 574 24.20 21.92 -19.12
C GLN A 574 23.91 20.99 -17.95
N ILE A 575 24.49 19.79 -18.03
CA ILE A 575 24.34 18.73 -17.05
C ILE A 575 25.51 18.87 -16.06
N GLU A 576 25.18 19.22 -14.82
CA GLU A 576 26.07 19.04 -13.67
C GLU A 576 26.19 17.53 -13.35
N THR A 577 27.21 17.12 -12.61
CA THR A 577 27.40 15.71 -12.19
C THR A 577 26.16 15.22 -11.42
N TYR A 578 25.56 14.11 -11.87
CA TYR A 578 24.45 13.43 -11.20
C TYR A 578 24.66 11.91 -11.25
N GLU A 579 24.63 11.27 -10.09
CA GLU A 579 24.75 9.82 -9.91
C GLU A 579 23.45 9.28 -9.32
N ASN A 580 22.86 8.25 -9.92
CA ASN A 580 21.69 7.53 -9.40
C ASN A 580 22.10 6.09 -9.11
N ARG A 581 22.30 5.77 -7.83
CA ARG A 581 22.76 4.44 -7.39
C ARG A 581 21.65 3.41 -7.37
N THR A 582 20.40 3.86 -7.25
CA THR A 582 19.24 2.96 -7.15
C THR A 582 18.75 2.45 -8.50
N GLY A 583 19.01 3.20 -9.58
CA GLY A 583 18.43 2.95 -10.90
C GLY A 583 16.91 3.14 -10.97
N ARG A 584 16.25 3.58 -9.89
CA ARG A 584 14.78 3.67 -9.78
C ARG A 584 14.22 5.07 -10.03
N LEU A 585 15.06 6.09 -9.87
CA LEU A 585 14.65 7.48 -9.95
C LEU A 585 14.47 7.97 -11.39
N PRO A 586 13.43 8.79 -11.68
CA PRO A 586 13.29 9.46 -12.98
C PRO A 586 14.47 10.35 -13.32
N ALA A 587 14.57 10.73 -14.59
CA ALA A 587 15.62 11.61 -15.08
C ALA A 587 15.68 12.91 -14.24
N PRO A 588 16.90 13.41 -13.94
CA PRO A 588 17.05 14.63 -13.15
C PRO A 588 16.61 15.86 -13.95
N VAL A 589 16.12 16.87 -13.23
CA VAL A 589 15.66 18.16 -13.76
C VAL A 589 16.51 19.28 -13.14
N PRO A 590 17.02 20.23 -13.93
CA PRO A 590 17.68 21.43 -13.41
C PRO A 590 16.70 22.32 -12.64
N VAL A 591 17.08 22.72 -11.43
CA VAL A 591 16.22 23.49 -10.53
C VAL A 591 16.98 24.56 -9.76
N SER A 592 16.25 25.59 -9.31
CA SER A 592 16.65 26.49 -8.21
C SER A 592 15.86 26.11 -6.97
N LEU A 593 16.57 25.85 -5.88
CA LEU A 593 16.04 25.52 -4.56
C LEU A 593 16.12 26.74 -3.65
N SER A 594 14.98 27.14 -3.12
CA SER A 594 14.88 28.17 -2.07
C SER A 594 14.68 27.47 -0.73
N LEU A 595 15.67 27.58 0.17
CA LEU A 595 15.70 26.92 1.47
C LEU A 595 15.80 27.96 2.59
N ARG A 596 15.16 27.69 3.72
CA ARG A 596 15.22 28.53 4.93
C ARG A 596 15.66 27.74 6.16
N GLY A 597 16.64 28.24 6.90
CA GLY A 597 17.03 27.75 8.23
C GLY A 597 16.35 28.51 9.37
N ALA A 598 16.48 28.00 10.60
CA ALA A 598 15.98 28.70 11.81
C ALA A 598 16.88 29.86 12.28
N VAL A 599 18.11 29.92 11.76
CA VAL A 599 19.13 30.92 12.05
C VAL A 599 19.85 31.30 10.77
N ALA A 600 20.67 32.36 10.82
CA ALA A 600 21.50 32.75 9.69
C ALA A 600 22.42 31.60 9.26
N LEU A 601 22.47 31.32 7.96
CA LEU A 601 23.21 30.19 7.40
C LEU A 601 24.62 30.61 7.00
N PRO A 602 25.64 29.74 7.19
CA PRO A 602 27.00 30.04 6.76
C PRO A 602 27.06 30.11 5.23
N PRO A 603 27.81 31.07 4.65
CA PRO A 603 27.97 31.20 3.20
C PRO A 603 29.04 30.27 2.61
N THR A 604 29.51 29.27 3.36
CA THR A 604 30.63 28.39 2.98
C THR A 604 30.15 27.07 2.40
N GLY A 605 31.05 26.36 1.72
CA GLY A 605 30.78 25.03 1.14
C GLY A 605 30.50 23.96 2.20
N GLY A 606 30.02 22.80 1.74
CA GLY A 606 29.60 21.69 2.59
C GLY A 606 28.79 20.65 1.82
N SER A 607 27.83 20.01 2.48
CA SER A 607 26.90 19.10 1.81
C SER A 607 25.48 19.30 2.33
N LEU A 608 24.52 19.35 1.42
CA LEU A 608 23.10 19.29 1.78
C LEU A 608 22.64 17.83 1.73
N LEU A 609 22.20 17.30 2.86
CA LEU A 609 21.44 16.06 2.91
C LEU A 609 19.97 16.38 2.64
N PHE A 610 19.41 15.69 1.66
CA PHE A 610 18.02 15.81 1.24
C PHE A 610 17.32 14.50 1.54
N LEU A 611 16.56 14.46 2.63
CA LEU A 611 15.90 13.25 3.10
C LEU A 611 14.44 13.26 2.64
N THR A 612 14.10 12.31 1.78
CA THR A 612 12.72 12.08 1.34
C THR A 612 12.07 11.00 2.22
N ASP A 613 10.80 10.70 1.94
CA ASP A 613 10.08 9.63 2.64
C ASP A 613 10.71 8.24 2.48
N ASP A 614 11.60 8.06 1.51
CA ASP A 614 12.06 6.76 1.05
C ASP A 614 13.49 6.75 0.47
N GLY A 615 14.20 7.88 0.52
CA GLY A 615 15.52 8.00 -0.08
C GLY A 615 16.37 9.11 0.49
N ILE A 616 17.66 8.97 0.28
CA ILE A 616 18.70 9.87 0.75
C ILE A 616 19.35 10.52 -0.47
N GLY A 617 19.16 11.81 -0.62
CA GLY A 617 19.86 12.64 -1.58
C GLY A 617 21.04 13.36 -0.95
N ARG A 618 22.14 13.51 -1.69
CA ARG A 618 23.25 14.36 -1.29
C ARG A 618 23.57 15.37 -2.38
N ILE A 619 23.59 16.65 -2.00
CA ILE A 619 24.05 17.74 -2.87
C ILE A 619 25.38 18.23 -2.30
N ALA A 620 26.47 17.94 -3.02
CA ALA A 620 27.78 18.49 -2.70
C ALA A 620 27.80 19.99 -3.07
N LEU A 621 28.19 20.83 -2.12
CA LEU A 621 28.33 22.27 -2.30
C LEU A 621 29.83 22.60 -2.22
N PRO A 622 30.58 22.54 -3.33
CA PRO A 622 31.99 22.87 -3.32
C PRO A 622 32.19 24.31 -2.83
N GLU A 623 33.25 24.53 -2.04
CA GLU A 623 33.70 25.89 -1.75
C GLU A 623 34.10 26.54 -3.07
N GLU A 624 33.62 27.77 -3.32
CA GLU A 624 34.09 28.53 -4.47
C GLU A 624 35.60 28.66 -4.32
N ALA A 625 36.36 28.06 -5.26
CA ALA A 625 37.79 28.31 -5.36
C ALA A 625 37.94 29.82 -5.45
N SER A 626 38.55 30.43 -4.43
CA SER A 626 38.91 31.84 -4.43
C SER A 626 39.53 32.15 -5.78
N ALA A 627 38.85 32.95 -6.61
CA ALA A 627 39.42 33.46 -7.83
C ALA A 627 40.71 34.20 -7.41
N ALA A 628 41.85 33.60 -7.70
CA ALA A 628 43.17 34.18 -7.45
C ALA A 628 43.43 35.32 -8.43
#